data_AF-A0A948FDR0-F1
#
_entry.id   AF-A0A948FDR0-F1
#
_cell.length_a   1.000
_cell.length_b   1.000
_cell.length_c   1.000
_cell.angle_alpha   90.00
_cell.angle_beta   90.00
_cell.angle_gamma   90.00
#
_symmetry.space_group_name_H-M   'P 1'
#
loop_
_entity.id
_entity.type
_entity.pdbx_description
1 polymer ?
#
loop_
_entity_poly.entity_id
_entity_poly.type
_entity_poly.pdbx_seq_one_letter_code
_entity_poly.pdbx_strand_id
1 'polypeptide(L)'
;MKKNEIISFFNSIATTRDLWIRRNSYYHDELERLMTFLIPPDASVLDIGSSTGVLLNKLRPSRGVGIDLSDKMVDVAREKYPHLEFLVQDAEDIRINEKFDYILLSGSIGVFSDVWKVFRGIKKITSMRSRVVITYYNGLWEPVLKLAEKINLRMPRAYQNWLGLKDIDDLLYLNGFEVIKKGKKMLLPLNIPLISWIFNRILANFPFLWRFCLIEYLVAKKVLVTENKDMSCSVIAPCRNEVGNIEPLLASLPKIGARTELIFVDGLSTDGTVEKIRELIPQYSNRFDIRLIHQIPRDDKDKIKENVGKQNKMLKLGKADAVRKGFDAAKGDVLIILDTDCTVPPEDLAKFFFALSESRGEFINGTRLVYPLDKGAMRLFNLYANEFFGFVFSWLLGQSIKDTLCGTKALTKESYLRIKETRSYFGDFDPFGDFELLFGAAKQNLKIVELPVRYRARTYGDIKIERFKHGLLLLQMCLVALRRFKLSN
;
A
#
# COMPACT_ATOMS: atom_id res chain seq x y z
N MET A 1 11.27 28.67 23.13
CA MET A 1 12.43 28.06 23.82
C MET A 1 13.64 28.19 22.90
N LYS A 2 14.82 28.61 23.37
CA LYS A 2 16.01 28.66 22.50
C LYS A 2 16.48 27.23 22.21
N LYS A 3 16.98 26.96 21.00
CA LYS A 3 17.45 25.62 20.56
C LYS A 3 18.42 24.96 21.55
N ASN A 4 19.24 25.77 22.21
CA ASN A 4 20.19 25.32 23.24
C ASN A 4 19.52 24.70 24.47
N GLU A 5 18.31 25.15 24.85
CA GLU A 5 17.57 24.57 25.98
C GLU A 5 17.05 23.17 25.62
N ILE A 6 16.61 22.96 24.37
CA ILE A 6 16.20 21.65 23.86
C ILE A 6 17.39 20.69 23.86
N ILE A 7 18.56 21.14 23.38
CA ILE A 7 19.81 20.36 23.42
C ILE A 7 20.16 19.99 24.85
N SER A 8 20.20 20.97 25.75
CA SER A 8 20.54 20.75 27.15
C SER A 8 19.59 19.77 27.83
N PHE A 9 18.30 19.82 27.50
CA PHE A 9 17.31 18.89 28.01
C PHE A 9 17.56 17.46 27.53
N PHE A 10 17.76 17.23 26.24
CA PHE A 10 18.04 15.87 25.76
C PHE A 10 19.38 15.34 26.23
N ASN A 11 20.39 16.20 26.34
CA ASN A 11 21.69 15.82 26.89
C ASN A 11 21.60 15.34 28.34
N SER A 12 20.79 15.99 29.18
CA SER A 12 20.66 15.63 30.60
C SER A 12 19.97 14.27 30.82
N ILE A 13 19.14 13.83 29.86
CA ILE A 13 18.39 12.57 29.97
C ILE A 13 18.96 11.43 29.12
N ALA A 14 20.03 11.66 28.35
CA ALA A 14 20.56 10.68 27.40
C ALA A 14 20.89 9.32 28.03
N THR A 15 21.54 9.31 29.20
CA THR A 15 21.92 8.08 29.92
C THR A 15 20.74 7.35 30.57
N THR A 16 19.65 8.05 30.86
CA THR A 16 18.45 7.49 31.52
C THR A 16 17.31 7.19 30.55
N ARG A 17 17.43 7.62 29.28
CA ARG A 17 16.40 7.45 28.25
C ARG A 17 15.94 6.01 28.09
N ASP A 18 16.89 5.07 28.05
CA ASP A 18 16.59 3.65 27.92
C ASP A 18 15.87 3.08 29.14
N LEU A 19 16.15 3.58 30.34
CA LEU A 19 15.41 3.19 31.56
C LEU A 19 13.95 3.61 31.45
N TRP A 20 13.68 4.80 30.91
CA TRP A 20 12.32 5.29 30.65
C TRP A 20 11.59 4.46 29.60
N ILE A 21 12.29 4.06 28.54
CA ILE A 21 11.76 3.16 27.51
C ILE A 21 11.37 1.82 28.14
N ARG A 22 12.25 1.22 28.96
CA ARG A 22 11.96 -0.04 29.66
C ARG A 22 10.81 0.08 30.66
N ARG A 23 10.75 1.18 31.41
CA ARG A 23 9.67 1.43 32.39
C ARG A 23 8.30 1.53 31.73
N ASN A 24 8.25 2.05 30.50
CA ASN A 24 7.03 2.16 29.69
C ASN A 24 7.07 1.21 28.49
N SER A 25 7.64 0.00 28.67
CA SER A 25 7.93 -0.91 27.57
C SER A 25 6.72 -1.20 26.70
N TYR A 26 5.54 -1.37 27.30
CA TYR A 26 4.31 -1.65 26.56
C TYR A 26 3.96 -0.59 25.50
N TYR A 27 4.11 0.70 25.84
CA TYR A 27 3.93 1.79 24.89
C TYR A 27 4.93 1.69 23.73
N HIS A 28 6.20 1.45 24.07
CA HIS A 28 7.28 1.37 23.10
C HIS A 28 7.19 0.11 22.23
N ASP A 29 6.78 -1.02 22.79
CA ASP A 29 6.54 -2.28 22.06
C ASP A 29 5.40 -2.13 21.05
N GLU A 30 4.30 -1.45 21.41
CA GLU A 30 3.20 -1.18 20.47
C GLU A 30 3.61 -0.18 19.38
N LEU A 31 4.41 0.83 19.71
CA LEU A 31 4.98 1.76 18.72
C LEU A 31 5.94 1.02 17.77
N GLU A 32 6.83 0.18 18.29
CA GLU A 32 7.74 -0.66 17.51
C GLU A 32 6.95 -1.58 16.57
N ARG A 33 5.91 -2.27 17.06
CA ARG A 33 5.05 -3.11 16.21
C ARG A 33 4.39 -2.32 15.09
N LEU A 34 3.85 -1.14 15.39
CA LEU A 34 3.29 -0.26 14.37
C LEU A 34 4.35 0.12 13.33
N MET A 35 5.56 0.51 13.75
CA MET A 35 6.63 0.91 12.83
C MET A 35 7.09 -0.26 11.96
N THR A 36 7.34 -1.45 12.54
CA THR A 36 7.70 -2.66 11.77
C THR A 36 6.58 -3.16 10.86
N PHE A 37 5.32 -2.80 11.14
CA PHE A 37 4.24 -3.08 10.22
C PHE A 37 4.25 -2.11 9.02
N LEU A 38 4.54 -0.83 9.25
CA LEU A 38 4.55 0.20 8.20
C LEU A 38 5.82 0.15 7.33
N ILE A 39 6.94 -0.27 7.93
CA ILE A 39 8.27 -0.26 7.32
C ILE A 39 8.74 -1.72 7.17
N PRO A 40 8.89 -2.22 5.93
CA PRO A 40 9.47 -3.52 5.67
C PRO A 40 10.89 -3.64 6.23
N PRO A 41 11.32 -4.84 6.66
CA PRO A 41 12.73 -5.07 6.96
C PRO A 41 13.59 -4.83 5.72
N ASP A 42 14.88 -4.57 5.93
CA ASP A 42 15.87 -4.36 4.86
C ASP A 42 15.64 -3.12 3.98
N ALA A 43 14.63 -2.29 4.28
CA ALA A 43 14.49 -0.98 3.65
C ALA A 43 15.61 -0.02 4.11
N SER A 44 15.96 0.97 3.29
CA SER A 44 16.80 2.08 3.75
C SER A 44 15.96 3.07 4.58
N VAL A 45 16.42 3.39 5.79
CA VAL A 45 15.66 4.17 6.78
C VAL A 45 16.50 5.32 7.33
N LEU A 46 15.92 6.53 7.29
CA LEU A 46 16.38 7.68 8.08
C LEU A 46 15.43 7.90 9.26
N ASP A 47 15.96 7.94 10.48
CA ASP A 47 15.22 8.26 11.69
C ASP A 47 15.58 9.67 12.19
N ILE A 48 14.62 10.60 12.18
CA ILE A 48 14.81 12.00 12.57
C ILE A 48 14.33 12.21 14.00
N GLY A 49 15.26 12.58 14.88
CA GLY A 49 15.08 12.54 16.34
C GLY A 49 15.26 11.12 16.86
N SER A 50 16.31 10.43 16.41
CA SER A 50 16.55 9.01 16.66
C SER A 50 16.82 8.66 18.12
N SER A 51 17.10 9.65 18.98
CA SER A 51 17.41 9.46 20.39
C SER A 51 18.54 8.42 20.56
N THR A 52 18.41 7.47 21.49
CA THR A 52 19.39 6.40 21.74
C THR A 52 19.38 5.26 20.70
N GLY A 53 18.72 5.45 19.55
CA GLY A 53 18.76 4.55 18.39
C GLY A 53 17.92 3.26 18.50
N VAL A 54 17.17 3.06 19.59
CA VAL A 54 16.42 1.81 19.85
C VAL A 54 15.46 1.46 18.71
N LEU A 55 14.66 2.44 18.27
CA LEU A 55 13.64 2.21 17.25
C LEU A 55 14.25 1.89 15.88
N LEU A 56 15.25 2.67 15.44
CA LEU A 56 15.96 2.41 14.18
C LEU A 56 16.58 1.01 14.15
N ASN A 57 17.19 0.56 15.25
CA ASN A 57 17.73 -0.80 15.36
C ASN A 57 16.64 -1.88 15.25
N LYS A 58 15.46 -1.65 15.85
CA LYS A 58 14.35 -2.60 15.77
C LYS A 58 13.77 -2.78 14.37
N LEU A 59 13.88 -1.74 13.54
CA LEU A 59 13.45 -1.77 12.14
C LEU A 59 14.31 -2.67 11.24
N ARG A 60 15.53 -3.02 11.67
CA ARG A 60 16.49 -3.83 10.91
C ARG A 60 16.66 -3.33 9.46
N PRO A 61 17.07 -2.06 9.27
CA PRO A 61 17.27 -1.51 7.95
C PRO A 61 18.53 -2.08 7.29
N SER A 62 18.54 -2.17 5.96
CA SER A 62 19.78 -2.48 5.20
C SER A 62 20.76 -1.31 5.24
N ARG A 63 20.23 -0.09 5.28
CA ARG A 63 20.93 1.17 5.48
C ARG A 63 20.15 2.01 6.48
N GLY A 64 20.62 2.07 7.73
CA GLY A 64 19.99 2.85 8.79
C GLY A 64 20.83 4.05 9.18
N VAL A 65 20.24 5.24 9.09
CA VAL A 65 20.84 6.50 9.55
C VAL A 65 19.92 7.13 10.59
N GLY A 66 20.44 7.47 11.76
CA GLY A 66 19.74 8.25 12.78
C GLY A 66 20.32 9.65 12.90
N ILE A 67 19.47 10.68 12.95
CA ILE A 67 19.91 12.02 13.29
C ILE A 67 19.24 12.49 14.56
N ASP A 68 20.02 13.13 15.43
CA ASP A 68 19.50 13.77 16.63
C ASP A 68 20.28 15.06 16.92
N LEU A 69 19.61 16.01 17.56
CA LEU A 69 20.20 17.30 17.93
C LEU A 69 21.13 17.15 19.16
N SER A 70 20.92 16.11 19.98
CA SER A 70 21.71 15.80 21.16
C SER A 70 22.94 14.97 20.81
N ASP A 71 24.13 15.51 21.07
CA ASP A 71 25.40 14.78 20.96
C ASP A 71 25.45 13.58 21.90
N LYS A 72 24.97 13.74 23.14
CA LYS A 72 24.94 12.65 24.14
C LYS A 72 24.01 11.50 23.75
N MET A 73 22.85 11.78 23.14
CA MET A 73 21.96 10.73 22.64
C MET A 73 22.63 9.94 21.51
N VAL A 74 23.30 10.66 20.59
CA VAL A 74 24.03 10.08 19.46
C VAL A 74 25.20 9.22 19.94
N ASP A 75 25.97 9.67 20.94
CA ASP A 75 27.07 8.90 21.52
C ASP A 75 26.57 7.55 22.07
N VAL A 76 25.48 7.57 22.85
CA VAL A 76 24.84 6.35 23.37
C VAL A 76 24.35 5.45 22.23
N ALA A 77 23.77 6.02 21.17
CA ALA A 77 23.28 5.26 20.02
C ALA A 77 24.42 4.56 19.27
N ARG A 78 25.54 5.26 19.03
CA ARG A 78 26.74 4.72 18.37
C ARG A 78 27.38 3.59 19.17
N GLU A 79 27.48 3.74 20.49
CA GLU A 79 28.03 2.71 21.37
C GLU A 79 27.17 1.44 21.33
N LYS A 80 25.84 1.60 21.38
CA LYS A 80 24.91 0.47 21.40
C LYS A 80 24.75 -0.23 20.07
N TYR A 81 24.76 0.53 18.97
CA TYR A 81 24.43 0.03 17.63
C TYR A 81 25.49 0.45 16.61
N PRO A 82 26.72 -0.08 16.71
CA PRO A 82 27.84 0.32 15.84
C PRO A 82 27.67 -0.08 14.37
N HIS A 83 26.68 -0.92 14.06
CA HIS A 83 26.32 -1.30 12.69
C HIS A 83 25.37 -0.30 12.00
N LEU A 84 24.89 0.71 12.72
CA LEU A 84 24.07 1.81 12.20
C LEU A 84 24.86 3.11 12.25
N GLU A 85 24.49 4.06 11.40
CA GLU A 85 25.10 5.38 11.41
C GLU A 85 24.25 6.35 12.21
N PHE A 86 24.87 7.11 13.12
CA PHE A 86 24.20 8.18 13.85
C PHE A 86 24.97 9.49 13.70
N LEU A 87 24.27 10.58 13.42
CA LEU A 87 24.85 11.90 13.18
C LEU A 87 24.24 12.92 14.14
N VAL A 88 25.10 13.77 14.72
CA VAL A 88 24.66 14.95 15.47
C VAL A 88 24.26 16.01 14.45
N GLN A 89 22.96 16.19 14.27
CA GLN A 89 22.44 17.06 13.23
C GLN A 89 21.08 17.63 13.58
N ASP A 90 20.91 18.89 13.21
CA ASP A 90 19.66 19.60 13.26
C ASP A 90 18.72 19.19 12.10
N ALA A 91 17.52 18.72 12.43
CA ALA A 91 16.50 18.36 11.44
C ALA A 91 16.02 19.55 10.59
N GLU A 92 16.20 20.78 11.06
CA GLU A 92 15.87 21.99 10.31
C GLU A 92 16.95 22.37 9.27
N ASP A 93 18.14 21.77 9.37
CA ASP A 93 19.27 21.92 8.44
C ASP A 93 19.86 20.53 8.07
N ILE A 94 19.08 19.76 7.32
CA ILE A 94 19.49 18.43 6.83
C ILE A 94 20.54 18.58 5.73
N ARG A 95 21.69 17.95 5.94
CA ARG A 95 22.91 17.94 5.10
C ARG A 95 23.23 16.55 4.54
N ILE A 96 22.28 15.63 4.66
CA ILE A 96 22.40 14.28 4.12
C ILE A 96 22.18 14.35 2.60
N ASN A 97 23.08 13.72 1.83
CA ASN A 97 23.07 13.72 0.37
C ASN A 97 22.69 12.36 -0.25
N GLU A 98 22.08 11.47 0.53
CA GLU A 98 21.52 10.20 0.04
C GLU A 98 19.99 10.20 0.17
N LYS A 99 19.32 9.27 -0.53
CA LYS A 99 17.86 9.10 -0.48
C LYS A 99 17.53 7.83 0.29
N PHE A 100 16.42 7.86 1.02
CA PHE A 100 15.94 6.72 1.81
C PHE A 100 14.57 6.24 1.34
N ASP A 101 14.31 4.95 1.45
CA ASP A 101 12.99 4.37 1.19
C ASP A 101 11.99 4.82 2.26
N TYR A 102 12.43 4.97 3.51
CA TYR A 102 11.60 5.43 4.61
C TYR A 102 12.29 6.54 5.40
N ILE A 103 11.52 7.57 5.74
CA ILE A 103 11.96 8.68 6.59
C ILE A 103 10.98 8.76 7.75
N LEU A 104 11.50 8.59 8.97
CA LEU A 104 10.73 8.45 10.18
C LEU A 104 10.82 9.72 11.04
N LEU A 105 9.68 10.18 11.53
CA LEU A 105 9.56 11.20 12.56
C LEU A 105 8.70 10.64 13.69
N SER A 106 9.32 9.88 14.60
CA SER A 106 8.59 9.21 15.67
C SER A 106 8.49 10.09 16.92
N GLY A 107 7.43 10.89 17.00
CA GLY A 107 7.17 11.77 18.16
C GLY A 107 8.13 12.97 18.27
N SER A 108 9.03 13.16 17.30
CA SER A 108 9.99 14.26 17.24
C SER A 108 9.42 15.57 16.68
N ILE A 109 8.35 15.49 15.88
CA ILE A 109 7.77 16.64 15.17
C ILE A 109 7.36 17.81 16.07
N GLY A 110 6.89 17.51 17.28
CA GLY A 110 6.48 18.55 18.23
C GLY A 110 7.65 19.37 18.79
N VAL A 111 8.89 18.89 18.67
CA VAL A 111 10.06 19.56 19.27
C VAL A 111 10.70 20.58 18.32
N PHE A 112 10.43 20.48 17.03
CA PHE A 112 11.06 21.38 16.04
C PHE A 112 10.55 22.81 16.20
N SER A 113 11.44 23.78 16.04
CA SER A 113 11.06 25.20 16.04
C SER A 113 10.42 25.60 14.70
N ASP A 114 10.77 24.94 13.61
CA ASP A 114 10.22 25.18 12.28
C ASP A 114 9.97 23.86 11.52
N VAL A 115 8.78 23.29 11.69
CA VAL A 115 8.35 22.04 11.03
C VAL A 115 8.36 22.18 9.50
N TRP A 116 8.10 23.38 8.98
CA TRP A 116 8.08 23.63 7.54
C TRP A 116 9.48 23.47 6.93
N LYS A 117 10.53 23.98 7.59
CA LYS A 117 11.93 23.77 7.17
C LYS A 117 12.31 22.29 7.16
N VAL A 118 11.91 21.54 8.19
CA VAL A 118 12.15 20.10 8.28
C VAL A 118 11.55 19.39 7.06
N PHE A 119 10.29 19.66 6.72
CA PHE A 119 9.63 19.05 5.56
C PHE A 119 10.29 19.45 4.23
N ARG A 120 10.78 20.69 4.09
CA ARG A 120 11.60 21.09 2.93
C ARG A 120 12.93 20.33 2.84
N GLY A 121 13.61 20.12 3.97
CA GLY A 121 14.83 19.32 4.04
C GLY A 121 14.57 17.88 3.60
N ILE A 122 13.55 17.26 4.20
CA ILE A 122 13.14 15.88 3.90
C ILE A 122 12.81 15.70 2.41
N LYS A 123 12.20 16.68 1.74
CA LYS A 123 11.87 16.59 0.31
C LYS A 123 13.09 16.32 -0.58
N LYS A 124 14.28 16.80 -0.19
CA LYS A 124 15.54 16.64 -0.95
C LYS A 124 16.06 15.20 -0.91
N ILE A 125 15.91 14.56 0.25
CA ILE A 125 16.33 13.18 0.52
C ILE A 125 15.22 12.14 0.25
N THR A 126 14.10 12.58 -0.32
CA THR A 126 12.94 11.75 -0.66
C THR A 126 12.88 11.49 -2.17
N SER A 127 12.83 10.22 -2.56
CA SER A 127 12.53 9.75 -3.93
C SER A 127 11.01 9.63 -4.17
N MET A 128 10.58 9.25 -5.38
CA MET A 128 9.15 8.97 -5.64
C MET A 128 8.62 7.72 -4.93
N ARG A 129 9.54 6.83 -4.53
CA ARG A 129 9.25 5.57 -3.86
C ARG A 129 9.21 5.72 -2.34
N SER A 130 9.86 6.77 -1.86
CA SER A 130 10.07 7.02 -0.45
C SER A 130 8.74 7.23 0.28
N ARG A 131 8.70 6.85 1.56
CA ARG A 131 7.59 7.07 2.47
C ARG A 131 8.05 7.85 3.69
N VAL A 132 7.35 8.94 3.97
CA VAL A 132 7.53 9.69 5.22
C VAL A 132 6.51 9.16 6.21
N VAL A 133 6.99 8.56 7.29
CA VAL A 133 6.17 8.00 8.38
C VAL A 133 6.28 8.92 9.57
N ILE A 134 5.15 9.48 10.00
CA ILE A 134 5.11 10.39 11.15
C ILE A 134 4.19 9.80 12.19
N THR A 135 4.67 9.74 13.43
CA THR A 135 3.80 9.49 14.58
C THR A 135 3.78 10.69 15.51
N TYR A 136 2.59 11.00 16.01
CA TYR A 136 2.40 12.00 17.04
C TYR A 136 1.40 11.51 18.07
N TYR A 137 1.37 12.14 19.24
CA TYR A 137 0.40 11.76 20.26
C TYR A 137 -0.89 12.56 20.06
N ASN A 138 -2.01 11.92 20.34
CA ASN A 138 -3.31 12.56 20.30
C ASN A 138 -3.44 13.60 21.42
N GLY A 139 -3.73 14.84 21.06
CA GLY A 139 -3.87 15.95 22.00
C GLY A 139 -4.91 15.73 23.10
N LEU A 140 -5.90 14.86 22.89
CA LEU A 140 -6.88 14.47 23.93
C LEU A 140 -6.23 13.85 25.17
N TRP A 141 -5.04 13.26 25.03
CA TRP A 141 -4.31 12.65 26.13
C TRP A 141 -3.48 13.65 26.94
N GLU A 142 -3.33 14.90 26.50
CA GLU A 142 -2.45 15.87 27.13
C GLU A 142 -2.68 16.04 28.65
N PRO A 143 -3.92 16.14 29.17
CA PRO A 143 -4.15 16.23 30.61
C PRO A 143 -3.65 15.00 31.38
N VAL A 144 -3.91 13.81 30.84
CA VAL A 144 -3.48 12.52 31.44
C VAL A 144 -1.96 12.41 31.42
N LEU A 145 -1.33 12.83 30.33
CA LEU A 145 0.12 12.78 30.17
C LEU A 145 0.84 13.77 31.10
N LYS A 146 0.30 14.99 31.27
CA LYS A 146 0.82 15.96 32.25
C LYS A 146 0.68 15.45 33.68
N LEU A 147 -0.42 14.78 34.01
CA LEU A 147 -0.59 14.17 35.33
C LEU A 147 0.45 13.07 35.54
N ALA A 148 0.61 12.16 34.57
CA ALA A 148 1.58 11.07 34.62
C ALA A 148 3.03 11.56 34.76
N GLU A 149 3.37 12.70 34.14
CA GLU A 149 4.65 13.37 34.30
C GLU A 149 4.84 13.92 35.73
N LYS A 150 3.83 14.60 36.30
CA LYS A 150 3.88 15.13 37.68
C LYS A 150 4.09 14.04 38.73
N ILE A 151 3.52 12.85 38.52
CA ILE A 151 3.69 11.70 39.42
C ILE A 151 4.85 10.77 39.00
N ASN A 152 5.73 11.24 38.10
CA ASN A 152 6.94 10.54 37.68
C ASN A 152 6.69 9.14 37.08
N LEU A 153 5.52 8.90 36.47
CA LEU A 153 5.23 7.68 35.71
C LEU A 153 5.72 7.75 34.26
N ARG A 154 5.92 8.98 33.77
CA ARG A 154 6.42 9.27 32.43
C ARG A 154 7.64 10.20 32.51
N MET A 155 8.57 10.02 31.57
CA MET A 155 9.69 10.93 31.35
C MET A 155 9.20 12.38 31.16
N PRO A 156 9.89 13.37 31.77
CA PRO A 156 9.62 14.77 31.51
C PRO A 156 9.66 15.10 30.01
N ARG A 157 8.93 16.11 29.58
CA ARG A 157 8.91 16.53 28.17
C ARG A 157 9.63 17.87 27.98
N ALA A 158 10.37 17.98 26.88
CA ALA A 158 10.72 19.28 26.33
C ALA A 158 9.44 20.01 25.88
N TYR A 159 9.57 21.31 25.56
CA TYR A 159 8.52 22.05 24.88
C TYR A 159 8.02 21.30 23.63
N GLN A 160 6.71 21.30 23.42
CA GLN A 160 6.04 20.67 22.29
C GLN A 160 5.11 21.68 21.60
N ASN A 161 5.16 21.73 20.28
CA ASN A 161 4.14 22.35 19.47
C ASN A 161 2.83 21.56 19.57
N TRP A 162 1.69 22.24 19.60
CA TRP A 162 0.40 21.57 19.54
C TRP A 162 -0.01 21.43 18.08
N LEU A 163 0.21 20.24 17.51
CA LEU A 163 -0.06 19.92 16.12
C LEU A 163 -1.08 18.78 16.05
N GLY A 164 -2.25 19.04 15.47
CA GLY A 164 -3.19 17.99 15.11
C GLY A 164 -2.76 17.28 13.82
N LEU A 165 -3.31 16.09 13.56
CA LEU A 165 -3.09 15.37 12.30
C LEU A 165 -3.42 16.21 11.05
N LYS A 166 -4.39 17.13 11.14
CA LYS A 166 -4.76 18.00 10.02
C LYS A 166 -3.69 19.05 9.74
N ASP A 167 -3.10 19.64 10.78
CA ASP A 167 -2.01 20.62 10.64
C ASP A 167 -0.78 19.96 10.00
N ILE A 168 -0.44 18.75 10.42
CA ILE A 168 0.69 17.99 9.84
C ILE A 168 0.42 17.65 8.37
N ASP A 169 -0.80 17.25 8.03
CA ASP A 169 -1.24 16.97 6.66
C ASP A 169 -1.13 18.22 5.76
N ASP A 170 -1.59 19.38 6.24
CA ASP A 170 -1.52 20.64 5.50
C ASP A 170 -0.06 21.10 5.31
N LEU A 171 0.78 20.98 6.34
CA LEU A 171 2.20 21.29 6.24
C LEU A 171 2.93 20.36 5.26
N LEU A 172 2.59 19.07 5.23
CA LEU A 172 3.11 18.12 4.25
C LEU A 172 2.67 18.52 2.83
N TYR A 173 1.39 18.84 2.65
CA TYR A 173 0.83 19.27 1.37
C TYR A 173 1.52 20.52 0.82
N LEU A 174 1.70 21.55 1.65
CA LEU A 174 2.42 22.78 1.30
C LEU A 174 3.88 22.52 0.90
N ASN A 175 4.46 21.41 1.33
CA ASN A 175 5.82 21.00 0.99
C ASN A 175 5.88 19.98 -0.17
N GLY A 176 4.77 19.69 -0.83
CA GLY A 176 4.69 18.79 -1.99
C GLY A 176 4.73 17.32 -1.62
N PHE A 177 4.14 16.99 -0.47
CA PHE A 177 3.81 15.63 -0.08
C PHE A 177 2.30 15.43 -0.11
N GLU A 178 1.86 14.18 -0.21
CA GLU A 178 0.47 13.81 -0.06
C GLU A 178 0.38 12.65 0.91
N VAL A 179 -0.59 12.73 1.82
CA VAL A 179 -0.83 11.66 2.79
C VAL A 179 -1.62 10.53 2.12
N ILE A 180 -1.02 9.34 2.09
CA ILE A 180 -1.62 8.12 1.53
C ILE A 180 -2.55 7.47 2.55
N LYS A 181 -2.12 7.46 3.82
CA LYS A 181 -2.78 6.71 4.88
C LYS A 181 -2.66 7.46 6.19
N LYS A 182 -3.72 7.41 6.99
CA LYS A 182 -3.78 7.92 8.36
C LYS A 182 -4.36 6.85 9.26
N GLY A 183 -3.99 6.86 10.53
CA GLY A 183 -4.61 5.99 11.51
C GLY A 183 -4.29 6.40 12.93
N LYS A 184 -4.97 5.74 13.86
CA LYS A 184 -4.70 5.87 15.29
C LYS A 184 -4.57 4.50 15.92
N LYS A 185 -3.77 4.39 16.98
CA LYS A 185 -3.46 3.14 17.68
C LYS A 185 -3.35 3.36 19.18
N MET A 186 -3.63 2.28 19.91
CA MET A 186 -3.44 2.10 21.34
C MET A 186 -4.33 3.02 22.20
N LEU A 187 -5.34 2.41 22.83
CA LEU A 187 -6.24 3.02 23.80
C LEU A 187 -5.71 2.95 25.23
N LEU A 188 -4.90 1.94 25.56
CA LEU A 188 -4.39 1.72 26.91
C LEU A 188 -2.86 1.57 26.86
N PRO A 189 -2.07 2.55 27.31
CA PRO A 189 -0.60 2.48 27.25
C PRO A 189 0.04 1.63 28.36
N LEU A 190 -0.78 0.94 29.18
CA LEU A 190 -0.33 0.14 30.32
C LEU A 190 -0.48 -1.35 30.03
N ASN A 191 0.48 -2.15 30.51
CA ASN A 191 0.42 -3.60 30.39
C ASN A 191 -0.44 -4.23 31.48
N ILE A 192 -1.75 -4.29 31.25
CA ILE A 192 -2.67 -5.09 32.06
C ILE A 192 -3.03 -6.33 31.24
N PRO A 193 -2.56 -7.54 31.60
CA PRO A 193 -2.80 -8.75 30.81
C PRO A 193 -4.29 -8.92 30.47
N LEU A 194 -4.57 -9.42 29.27
CA LEU A 194 -5.91 -9.55 28.67
C LEU A 194 -6.64 -8.22 28.40
N ILE A 195 -6.70 -7.29 29.36
CA ILE A 195 -7.38 -5.99 29.21
C ILE A 195 -6.67 -5.14 28.17
N SER A 196 -5.35 -4.96 28.28
CA SER A 196 -4.55 -4.20 27.32
C SER A 196 -4.63 -4.83 25.93
N TRP A 197 -4.68 -6.16 25.84
CA TRP A 197 -4.90 -6.88 24.59
C TRP A 197 -6.26 -6.56 23.97
N ILE A 198 -7.36 -6.67 24.73
CA ILE A 198 -8.72 -6.35 24.23
C ILE A 198 -8.79 -4.88 23.78
N PHE A 199 -8.31 -3.96 24.60
CA PHE A 199 -8.36 -2.52 24.31
C PHE A 199 -7.53 -2.16 23.07
N ASN A 200 -6.29 -2.64 22.96
CA ASN A 200 -5.37 -2.20 21.91
C ASN A 200 -5.48 -3.03 20.63
N ARG A 201 -5.86 -4.30 20.71
CA ARG A 201 -5.96 -5.18 19.54
C ARG A 201 -7.36 -5.20 18.95
N ILE A 202 -8.40 -5.13 19.77
CA ILE A 202 -9.79 -5.18 19.28
C ILE A 202 -10.39 -3.77 19.27
N LEU A 203 -10.58 -3.17 20.45
CA LEU A 203 -11.36 -1.92 20.59
C LEU A 203 -10.72 -0.72 19.87
N ALA A 204 -9.39 -0.62 19.87
CA ALA A 204 -8.67 0.46 19.19
C ALA A 204 -8.89 0.48 17.67
N ASN A 205 -9.33 -0.64 17.09
CA ASN A 205 -9.64 -0.71 15.66
C ASN A 205 -11.13 -0.44 15.37
N PHE A 206 -12.03 -0.52 16.36
CA PHE A 206 -13.47 -0.32 16.16
C PHE A 206 -13.80 1.14 15.81
N PRO A 207 -14.77 1.37 14.90
CA PRO A 207 -15.27 2.71 14.59
C PRO A 207 -15.60 3.50 15.86
N PHE A 208 -15.35 4.81 15.84
CA PHE A 208 -15.48 5.76 16.96
C PHE A 208 -14.48 5.58 18.10
N LEU A 209 -14.27 4.37 18.61
CA LEU A 209 -13.34 4.13 19.71
C LEU A 209 -11.90 4.49 19.34
N TRP A 210 -11.50 4.23 18.10
CA TRP A 210 -10.18 4.60 17.59
C TRP A 210 -9.86 6.10 17.76
N ARG A 211 -10.86 6.99 17.90
CA ARG A 211 -10.64 8.44 18.11
C ARG A 211 -9.92 8.76 19.42
N PHE A 212 -10.04 7.88 20.42
CA PHE A 212 -9.43 8.01 21.74
C PHE A 212 -8.05 7.35 21.84
N CYS A 213 -7.54 6.77 20.76
CA CYS A 213 -6.20 6.21 20.72
C CYS A 213 -5.13 7.29 20.99
N LEU A 214 -4.09 6.92 21.74
CA LEU A 214 -2.98 7.79 22.13
C LEU A 214 -2.03 8.08 20.97
N ILE A 215 -1.74 7.08 20.13
CA ILE A 215 -0.82 7.25 19.00
C ILE A 215 -1.63 7.58 17.76
N GLU A 216 -1.24 8.66 17.09
CA GLU A 216 -1.69 9.04 15.77
C GLU A 216 -0.54 8.83 14.79
N TYR A 217 -0.83 8.33 13.59
CA TYR A 217 0.18 8.16 12.56
C TYR A 217 -0.35 8.54 11.19
N LEU A 218 0.58 8.93 10.32
CA LEU A 218 0.34 9.11 8.90
C LEU A 218 1.52 8.60 8.09
N VAL A 219 1.23 8.23 6.86
CA VAL A 219 2.21 7.84 5.85
C VAL A 219 2.01 8.73 4.64
N ALA A 220 3.04 9.46 4.26
CA ALA A 220 3.03 10.39 3.14
C ALA A 220 4.04 10.00 2.06
N LYS A 221 3.77 10.41 0.84
CA LYS A 221 4.68 10.30 -0.30
C LYS A 221 4.93 11.67 -0.91
N LYS A 222 6.03 11.78 -1.66
CA LYS A 222 6.29 12.95 -2.50
C LYS A 222 5.34 12.97 -3.69
N VAL A 223 4.89 14.17 -4.05
CA VAL A 223 4.09 14.43 -5.25
C VAL A 223 4.99 15.04 -6.32
N LEU A 224 4.92 14.51 -7.54
CA LEU A 224 5.41 15.15 -8.76
C LEU A 224 4.22 15.70 -9.54
N VAL A 225 4.41 16.87 -10.15
CA VAL A 225 3.40 17.53 -10.99
C VAL A 225 3.79 17.44 -12.47
N THR A 226 4.49 16.38 -12.86
CA THR A 226 4.99 16.20 -14.23
C THR A 226 4.50 14.88 -14.80
N GLU A 227 3.89 14.93 -15.97
CA GLU A 227 3.48 13.78 -16.76
C GLU A 227 4.69 13.13 -17.42
N ASN A 228 4.84 11.81 -17.27
CA ASN A 228 5.84 11.05 -18.02
C ASN A 228 5.18 10.40 -19.25
N LYS A 229 5.19 11.12 -20.37
CA LYS A 229 4.59 10.67 -21.65
C LYS A 229 5.35 9.51 -22.30
N ASP A 230 6.60 9.29 -21.89
CA ASP A 230 7.48 8.28 -22.49
C ASP A 230 7.26 6.87 -21.92
N MET A 231 6.42 6.73 -20.89
CA MET A 231 6.11 5.42 -20.32
C MET A 231 5.46 4.49 -21.34
N SER A 232 5.89 3.24 -21.33
CA SER A 232 5.30 2.15 -22.10
C SER A 232 4.25 1.40 -21.28
N CYS A 233 3.33 0.71 -21.97
CA CYS A 233 2.21 0.01 -21.36
C CYS A 233 2.16 -1.45 -21.81
N SER A 234 1.99 -2.37 -20.87
CA SER A 234 1.63 -3.77 -21.13
C SER A 234 0.22 -4.03 -20.63
N VAL A 235 -0.68 -4.40 -21.54
CA VAL A 235 -2.05 -4.84 -21.25
C VAL A 235 -2.05 -6.36 -21.15
N ILE A 236 -2.46 -6.89 -20.01
CA ILE A 236 -2.52 -8.32 -19.72
C ILE A 236 -3.98 -8.73 -19.86
N ALA A 237 -4.21 -9.67 -20.76
CA ALA A 237 -5.53 -10.13 -21.18
C ALA A 237 -5.69 -11.62 -20.85
N PRO A 238 -6.06 -11.99 -19.62
CA PRO A 238 -6.38 -13.37 -19.27
C PRO A 238 -7.61 -13.84 -20.04
N CYS A 239 -7.47 -14.92 -20.82
CA CYS A 239 -8.57 -15.43 -21.63
C CYS A 239 -8.78 -16.93 -21.40
N ARG A 240 -10.05 -17.35 -21.41
CA ARG A 240 -10.43 -18.76 -21.44
C ARG A 240 -11.79 -18.89 -22.10
N ASN A 241 -11.83 -19.43 -23.30
CA ASN A 241 -13.05 -19.57 -24.09
C ASN A 241 -13.76 -18.23 -24.35
N GLU A 242 -13.08 -17.31 -25.02
CA GLU A 242 -13.54 -15.94 -25.28
C GLU A 242 -13.39 -15.60 -26.77
N VAL A 243 -13.50 -16.60 -27.67
CA VAL A 243 -13.20 -16.44 -29.11
C VAL A 243 -13.94 -15.27 -29.76
N GLY A 244 -15.21 -15.07 -29.40
CA GLY A 244 -16.05 -13.99 -29.93
C GLY A 244 -15.64 -12.58 -29.47
N ASN A 245 -14.81 -12.46 -28.44
CA ASN A 245 -14.41 -11.18 -27.86
C ASN A 245 -13.02 -10.72 -28.32
N ILE A 246 -12.20 -11.59 -28.93
CA ILE A 246 -10.81 -11.28 -29.30
C ILE A 246 -10.72 -10.16 -30.34
N GLU A 247 -11.50 -10.25 -31.41
CA GLU A 247 -11.49 -9.27 -32.50
C GLU A 247 -12.07 -7.90 -32.07
N PRO A 248 -13.24 -7.84 -31.39
CA PRO A 248 -13.73 -6.58 -30.82
C PRO A 248 -12.74 -5.91 -29.84
N LEU A 249 -12.05 -6.70 -29.02
CA LEU A 249 -11.03 -6.19 -28.09
C LEU A 249 -9.89 -5.51 -28.84
N LEU A 250 -9.31 -6.19 -29.85
CA LEU A 250 -8.21 -5.64 -30.65
C LEU A 250 -8.63 -4.40 -31.47
N ALA A 251 -9.85 -4.40 -31.99
CA ALA A 251 -10.39 -3.28 -32.75
C ALA A 251 -10.54 -2.01 -31.89
N SER A 252 -11.02 -2.16 -30.65
CA SER A 252 -11.31 -1.05 -29.72
C SER A 252 -10.14 -0.63 -28.83
N LEU A 253 -9.09 -1.44 -28.70
CA LEU A 253 -7.92 -1.10 -27.89
C LEU A 253 -7.23 0.16 -28.45
N PRO A 254 -7.05 1.22 -27.65
CA PRO A 254 -6.30 2.40 -28.09
C PRO A 254 -4.79 2.14 -28.02
N LYS A 255 -4.00 2.95 -28.75
CA LYS A 255 -2.55 3.04 -28.52
C LYS A 255 -2.32 3.85 -27.25
N ILE A 256 -1.66 3.25 -26.27
CA ILE A 256 -1.43 3.79 -24.93
C ILE A 256 0.07 3.88 -24.67
N GLY A 257 0.52 5.05 -24.22
CA GLY A 257 1.93 5.34 -23.96
C GLY A 257 2.80 5.33 -25.21
N ALA A 258 4.13 5.36 -25.00
CA ALA A 258 5.10 5.32 -26.10
C ALA A 258 5.03 4.01 -26.90
N ARG A 259 4.75 2.90 -26.20
CA ARG A 259 4.59 1.56 -26.75
C ARG A 259 3.50 0.81 -26.02
N THR A 260 2.66 0.10 -26.76
CA THR A 260 1.59 -0.75 -26.22
C THR A 260 1.90 -2.22 -26.54
N GLU A 261 2.17 -3.00 -25.50
CA GLU A 261 2.26 -4.46 -25.54
C GLU A 261 0.90 -5.04 -25.09
N LEU A 262 0.40 -6.05 -25.79
CA LEU A 262 -0.78 -6.81 -25.41
C LEU A 262 -0.40 -8.27 -25.23
N ILE A 263 -0.58 -8.79 -24.02
CA ILE A 263 -0.24 -10.17 -23.67
C ILE A 263 -1.53 -10.93 -23.38
N PHE A 264 -1.93 -11.77 -24.33
CA PHE A 264 -2.96 -12.77 -24.07
C PHE A 264 -2.39 -13.90 -23.22
N VAL A 265 -3.08 -14.22 -22.14
CA VAL A 265 -2.72 -15.33 -21.25
C VAL A 265 -3.82 -16.37 -21.28
N ASP A 266 -3.62 -17.39 -22.11
CA ASP A 266 -4.62 -18.42 -22.36
C ASP A 266 -4.65 -19.45 -21.23
N GLY A 267 -5.81 -19.57 -20.61
CA GLY A 267 -6.13 -20.53 -19.58
C GLY A 267 -6.68 -21.83 -20.15
N LEU A 268 -5.97 -22.46 -21.10
CA LEU A 268 -6.35 -23.74 -21.73
C LEU A 268 -7.72 -23.70 -22.44
N SER A 269 -7.92 -22.71 -23.31
CA SER A 269 -9.15 -22.61 -24.12
C SER A 269 -9.35 -23.80 -25.06
N THR A 270 -10.61 -24.11 -25.34
CA THR A 270 -11.08 -25.24 -26.16
C THR A 270 -12.09 -24.82 -27.26
N ASP A 271 -12.39 -23.53 -27.39
CA ASP A 271 -13.43 -22.98 -28.28
C ASP A 271 -12.89 -22.30 -29.55
N GLY A 272 -11.60 -22.43 -29.83
CA GLY A 272 -10.94 -21.72 -30.94
C GLY A 272 -10.30 -20.38 -30.56
N THR A 273 -10.35 -19.96 -29.28
CA THR A 273 -9.75 -18.68 -28.83
C THR A 273 -8.28 -18.53 -29.23
N VAL A 274 -7.47 -19.58 -29.08
CA VAL A 274 -6.03 -19.54 -29.35
C VAL A 274 -5.75 -19.37 -30.85
N GLU A 275 -6.51 -20.08 -31.67
CA GLU A 275 -6.42 -20.06 -33.13
C GLU A 275 -6.77 -18.67 -33.64
N LYS A 276 -7.86 -18.07 -33.13
CA LYS A 276 -8.26 -16.70 -33.49
C LYS A 276 -7.25 -15.66 -33.05
N ILE A 277 -6.64 -15.79 -31.87
CA ILE A 277 -5.56 -14.88 -31.44
C ILE A 277 -4.37 -14.98 -32.42
N ARG A 278 -3.93 -16.19 -32.78
CA ARG A 278 -2.81 -16.39 -33.71
C ARG A 278 -3.10 -15.83 -35.10
N GLU A 279 -4.33 -15.97 -35.58
CA GLU A 279 -4.80 -15.40 -36.85
C GLU A 279 -4.71 -13.86 -36.85
N LEU A 280 -5.08 -13.22 -35.74
CA LEU A 280 -5.16 -11.76 -35.65
C LEU A 280 -3.83 -11.08 -35.30
N ILE A 281 -2.86 -11.78 -34.69
CA ILE A 281 -1.54 -11.20 -34.34
C ILE A 281 -0.88 -10.47 -35.53
N PRO A 282 -0.72 -11.09 -36.72
CA PRO A 282 -0.10 -10.42 -37.87
C PRO A 282 -0.87 -9.17 -38.30
N GLN A 283 -2.20 -9.20 -38.24
CA GLN A 283 -3.08 -8.12 -38.71
C GLN A 283 -2.98 -6.85 -37.87
N TYR A 284 -2.64 -6.98 -36.58
CA TYR A 284 -2.53 -5.87 -35.62
C TYR A 284 -1.09 -5.57 -35.19
N SER A 285 -0.10 -6.27 -35.72
CA SER A 285 1.33 -6.15 -35.37
C SER A 285 1.93 -4.77 -35.67
N ASN A 286 1.33 -4.01 -36.60
CA ASN A 286 1.71 -2.62 -36.90
C ASN A 286 1.24 -1.63 -35.82
N ARG A 287 0.24 -1.99 -35.01
CA ARG A 287 -0.34 -1.15 -33.95
C ARG A 287 0.20 -1.52 -32.56
N PHE A 288 0.37 -2.82 -32.30
CA PHE A 288 0.65 -3.35 -30.96
C PHE A 288 1.73 -4.46 -31.00
N ASP A 289 2.52 -4.57 -29.93
CA ASP A 289 3.34 -5.76 -29.69
C ASP A 289 2.46 -6.84 -29.04
N ILE A 290 1.97 -7.79 -29.83
CA ILE A 290 1.02 -8.81 -29.36
C ILE A 290 1.74 -10.12 -29.10
N ARG A 291 1.55 -10.66 -27.90
CA ARG A 291 2.09 -11.96 -27.48
C ARG A 291 0.99 -12.85 -26.94
N LEU A 292 1.11 -14.14 -27.22
CA LEU A 292 0.29 -15.17 -26.61
C LEU A 292 1.17 -16.04 -25.72
N ILE A 293 0.78 -16.18 -24.45
CA ILE A 293 1.39 -17.12 -23.51
C ILE A 293 0.31 -18.06 -22.96
N HIS A 294 0.70 -19.25 -22.54
CA HIS A 294 -0.22 -20.25 -21.98
C HIS A 294 0.00 -20.41 -20.48
N GLN A 295 -1.09 -20.48 -19.70
CA GLN A 295 -0.99 -20.78 -18.26
C GLN A 295 -0.40 -22.17 -18.02
N ILE A 296 -0.65 -23.13 -18.90
CA ILE A 296 -0.08 -24.47 -18.81
C ILE A 296 0.52 -24.78 -20.18
N PRO A 297 1.76 -25.31 -20.26
CA PRO A 297 2.30 -25.80 -21.52
C PRO A 297 1.32 -26.76 -22.19
N ARG A 298 1.04 -26.55 -23.49
CA ARG A 298 -0.02 -27.29 -24.22
C ARG A 298 0.36 -28.76 -24.48
N ASP A 299 1.64 -29.08 -24.37
CA ASP A 299 2.27 -30.39 -24.53
C ASP A 299 2.35 -31.20 -23.21
N ASP A 300 2.24 -30.55 -22.06
CA ASP A 300 2.35 -31.18 -20.73
C ASP A 300 1.00 -31.78 -20.28
N LYS A 301 0.69 -32.98 -20.78
CA LYS A 301 -0.58 -33.69 -20.52
C LYS A 301 -0.83 -33.95 -19.03
N ASP A 302 0.22 -34.14 -18.23
CA ASP A 302 0.10 -34.44 -16.81
C ASP A 302 -0.31 -33.19 -16.02
N LYS A 303 0.33 -32.04 -16.28
CA LYS A 303 -0.09 -30.76 -15.68
C LYS A 303 -1.49 -30.35 -16.12
N ILE A 304 -1.87 -30.63 -17.37
CA ILE A 304 -3.23 -30.38 -17.84
C ILE A 304 -4.23 -31.19 -16.99
N LYS A 305 -4.05 -32.50 -16.86
CA LYS A 305 -4.95 -33.36 -16.05
C LYS A 305 -5.05 -32.88 -14.60
N GLU A 306 -3.93 -32.46 -14.01
CA GLU A 306 -3.89 -31.98 -12.64
C GLU A 306 -4.72 -30.70 -12.45
N ASN A 307 -4.74 -29.80 -13.44
CA ASN A 307 -5.27 -28.44 -13.30
C ASN A 307 -6.64 -28.20 -13.95
N VAL A 308 -7.16 -29.17 -14.72
CA VAL A 308 -8.54 -29.12 -15.21
C VAL A 308 -9.51 -29.19 -14.03
N GLY A 309 -10.37 -28.17 -13.90
CA GLY A 309 -11.41 -28.11 -12.86
C GLY A 309 -12.61 -29.01 -13.19
N LYS A 310 -13.39 -29.38 -12.16
CA LYS A 310 -14.55 -30.30 -12.24
C LYS A 310 -15.64 -29.94 -13.27
N GLN A 311 -15.66 -28.72 -13.83
CA GLN A 311 -16.65 -28.25 -14.80
C GLN A 311 -16.07 -27.53 -16.01
N ASN A 312 -14.74 -27.55 -16.21
CA ASN A 312 -14.04 -26.87 -17.32
C ASN A 312 -14.35 -25.35 -17.49
N LYS A 313 -14.98 -24.69 -16.51
CA LYS A 313 -15.27 -23.23 -16.53
C LYS A 313 -14.05 -22.37 -16.16
N MET A 314 -13.20 -22.87 -15.26
CA MET A 314 -11.97 -22.22 -14.80
C MET A 314 -10.93 -23.30 -14.45
N LEU A 315 -9.64 -23.02 -14.69
CA LEU A 315 -8.54 -23.86 -14.20
C LEU A 315 -8.45 -23.79 -12.68
N LYS A 316 -7.90 -24.82 -12.04
CA LYS A 316 -7.57 -24.79 -10.61
C LYS A 316 -6.61 -23.65 -10.25
N LEU A 317 -5.72 -23.28 -11.18
CA LEU A 317 -4.77 -22.16 -11.05
C LEU A 317 -5.45 -20.79 -10.95
N GLY A 318 -6.68 -20.66 -11.48
CA GLY A 318 -7.43 -19.41 -11.46
C GLY A 318 -6.91 -18.31 -12.41
N LYS A 319 -7.59 -17.15 -12.38
CA LYS A 319 -7.22 -15.94 -13.12
C LYS A 319 -5.95 -15.29 -12.54
N ALA A 320 -5.76 -15.39 -11.23
CA ALA A 320 -4.60 -14.82 -10.55
C ALA A 320 -3.26 -15.32 -11.16
N ASP A 321 -3.15 -16.62 -11.44
CA ASP A 321 -1.98 -17.20 -12.10
C ASP A 321 -1.76 -16.64 -13.50
N ALA A 322 -2.82 -16.47 -14.30
CA ALA A 322 -2.73 -15.87 -15.63
C ALA A 322 -2.18 -14.44 -15.56
N VAL A 323 -2.72 -13.63 -14.65
CA VAL A 323 -2.29 -12.26 -14.43
C VAL A 323 -0.82 -12.22 -14.01
N ARG A 324 -0.39 -13.07 -13.07
CA ARG A 324 1.01 -13.15 -12.61
C ARG A 324 1.96 -13.49 -13.75
N LYS A 325 1.62 -14.49 -14.59
CA LYS A 325 2.44 -14.84 -15.76
C LYS A 325 2.50 -13.72 -16.78
N GLY A 326 1.38 -13.03 -17.00
CA GLY A 326 1.33 -11.85 -17.85
C GLY A 326 2.22 -10.72 -17.33
N PHE A 327 2.13 -10.39 -16.05
CA PHE A 327 2.97 -9.36 -15.40
C PHE A 327 4.45 -9.72 -15.38
N ASP A 328 4.79 -10.98 -15.14
CA ASP A 328 6.19 -11.45 -15.17
C ASP A 328 6.78 -11.42 -16.60
N ALA A 329 5.96 -11.66 -17.62
CA ALA A 329 6.37 -11.61 -19.03
C ALA A 329 6.37 -10.19 -19.63
N ALA A 330 5.72 -9.24 -18.97
CA ALA A 330 5.49 -7.88 -19.45
C ALA A 330 6.77 -7.04 -19.50
N LYS A 331 6.89 -6.24 -20.55
CA LYS A 331 8.04 -5.36 -20.78
C LYS A 331 7.75 -3.89 -20.47
N GLY A 332 6.49 -3.51 -20.38
CA GLY A 332 6.05 -2.14 -20.16
C GLY A 332 6.30 -1.60 -18.77
N ASP A 333 6.33 -0.27 -18.65
CA ASP A 333 6.47 0.45 -17.38
C ASP A 333 5.17 0.44 -16.57
N VAL A 334 4.03 0.50 -17.27
CA VAL A 334 2.68 0.35 -16.72
C VAL A 334 2.12 -1.01 -17.07
N LEU A 335 1.55 -1.68 -16.09
CA LEU A 335 0.86 -2.96 -16.22
C LEU A 335 -0.63 -2.74 -16.01
N ILE A 336 -1.46 -3.18 -16.95
CA ILE A 336 -2.92 -3.05 -16.90
C ILE A 336 -3.54 -4.42 -17.10
N ILE A 337 -4.49 -4.81 -16.25
CA ILE A 337 -5.31 -6.01 -16.46
C ILE A 337 -6.55 -5.59 -17.24
N LEU A 338 -6.84 -6.30 -18.33
CA LEU A 338 -8.08 -6.18 -19.09
C LEU A 338 -8.75 -7.55 -19.15
N ASP A 339 -9.98 -7.64 -18.66
CA ASP A 339 -10.77 -8.86 -18.84
C ASP A 339 -11.19 -8.98 -20.30
N THR A 340 -10.96 -10.15 -20.90
CA THR A 340 -11.23 -10.38 -22.33
C THR A 340 -12.70 -10.55 -22.66
N ASP A 341 -13.61 -10.35 -21.69
CA ASP A 341 -15.05 -10.31 -21.92
C ASP A 341 -15.56 -8.91 -22.28
N CYS A 342 -14.66 -7.92 -22.34
CA CYS A 342 -14.93 -6.52 -22.69
C CYS A 342 -16.06 -5.86 -21.88
N THR A 343 -16.35 -6.37 -20.68
CA THR A 343 -17.30 -5.74 -19.75
C THR A 343 -16.79 -4.39 -19.25
N VAL A 344 -15.47 -4.20 -19.23
CA VAL A 344 -14.82 -2.89 -19.22
C VAL A 344 -14.33 -2.60 -20.64
N PRO A 345 -14.72 -1.46 -21.25
CA PRO A 345 -14.29 -1.09 -22.59
C PRO A 345 -12.77 -0.87 -22.66
N PRO A 346 -12.06 -1.43 -23.66
CA PRO A 346 -10.62 -1.20 -23.82
C PRO A 346 -10.23 0.27 -23.95
N GLU A 347 -11.14 1.13 -24.42
CA GLU A 347 -10.95 2.57 -24.51
C GLU A 347 -10.76 3.24 -23.13
N ASP A 348 -11.34 2.68 -22.06
CA ASP A 348 -11.17 3.21 -20.69
C ASP A 348 -9.73 3.01 -20.17
N LEU A 349 -8.94 2.09 -20.75
CA LEU A 349 -7.57 1.81 -20.29
C LEU A 349 -6.62 3.03 -20.40
N ALA A 350 -6.88 3.94 -21.35
CA ALA A 350 -6.09 5.17 -21.47
C ALA A 350 -6.11 5.98 -20.16
N LYS A 351 -7.26 6.04 -19.48
CA LYS A 351 -7.42 6.76 -18.21
C LYS A 351 -6.57 6.15 -17.10
N PHE A 352 -6.47 4.82 -17.05
CA PHE A 352 -5.62 4.12 -16.07
C PHE A 352 -4.14 4.45 -16.29
N PHE A 353 -3.70 4.45 -17.55
CA PHE A 353 -2.34 4.83 -17.90
C PHE A 353 -2.04 6.28 -17.51
N PHE A 354 -2.91 7.23 -17.87
CA PHE A 354 -2.71 8.64 -17.54
C PHE A 354 -2.60 8.86 -16.03
N ALA A 355 -3.48 8.24 -15.24
CA ALA A 355 -3.43 8.31 -13.78
C ALA A 355 -2.09 7.86 -13.18
N LEU A 356 -1.43 6.85 -13.78
CA LEU A 356 -0.10 6.40 -13.36
C LEU A 356 1.01 7.28 -13.91
N SER A 357 0.97 7.66 -15.19
CA SER A 357 1.97 8.51 -15.84
C SER A 357 2.05 9.92 -15.24
N GLU A 358 0.95 10.42 -14.70
CA GLU A 358 0.85 11.69 -13.96
C GLU A 358 1.14 11.53 -12.46
N SER A 359 1.58 10.35 -12.00
CA SER A 359 1.87 10.07 -10.58
C SER A 359 0.67 10.29 -9.64
N ARG A 360 -0.58 10.19 -10.12
CA ARG A 360 -1.80 10.40 -9.30
C ARG A 360 -2.09 9.24 -8.37
N GLY A 361 -1.56 8.06 -8.66
CA GLY A 361 -1.64 6.86 -7.84
C GLY A 361 -0.47 5.92 -8.12
N GLU A 362 -0.34 4.86 -7.34
CA GLU A 362 0.62 3.77 -7.59
C GLU A 362 -0.08 2.44 -7.88
N PHE A 363 -1.36 2.36 -7.51
CA PHE A 363 -2.27 1.28 -7.83
C PHE A 363 -3.65 1.87 -8.16
N ILE A 364 -4.08 1.76 -9.41
CA ILE A 364 -5.37 2.26 -9.89
C ILE A 364 -6.33 1.08 -9.98
N ASN A 365 -7.38 1.14 -9.18
CA ASN A 365 -8.44 0.14 -9.14
C ASN A 365 -9.64 0.65 -9.94
N GLY A 366 -10.14 -0.12 -10.90
CA GLY A 366 -11.39 0.21 -11.55
C GLY A 366 -12.55 0.16 -10.54
N THR A 367 -13.55 1.02 -10.70
CA THR A 367 -14.79 0.91 -9.92
C THR A 367 -16.01 0.97 -10.82
N ARG A 368 -16.86 -0.05 -10.70
CA ARG A 368 -18.10 -0.19 -11.48
C ARG A 368 -19.28 0.51 -10.80
N LEU A 369 -19.11 1.00 -9.58
CA LEU A 369 -20.20 1.42 -8.69
C LEU A 369 -20.50 2.93 -8.75
N VAL A 370 -19.88 3.66 -9.67
CA VAL A 370 -20.00 5.13 -9.75
C VAL A 370 -20.89 5.57 -10.92
N TYR A 371 -20.67 5.03 -12.11
CA TYR A 371 -21.50 5.35 -13.27
C TYR A 371 -22.76 4.46 -13.34
N PRO A 372 -23.81 4.92 -14.05
CA PRO A 372 -24.98 4.08 -14.32
C PRO A 372 -24.57 2.75 -14.96
N LEU A 373 -25.14 1.67 -14.44
CA LEU A 373 -24.90 0.31 -14.93
C LEU A 373 -25.85 0.00 -16.09
N ASP A 374 -25.35 -0.70 -17.11
CA ASP A 374 -26.21 -1.24 -18.16
C ASP A 374 -27.27 -2.19 -17.56
N LYS A 375 -28.48 -2.19 -18.14
CA LYS A 375 -29.57 -3.07 -17.67
C LYS A 375 -29.11 -4.52 -17.70
N GLY A 376 -29.14 -5.18 -16.54
CA GLY A 376 -28.73 -6.58 -16.39
C GLY A 376 -27.24 -6.81 -16.12
N ALA A 377 -26.39 -5.77 -16.13
CA ALA A 377 -24.96 -5.90 -15.84
C ALA A 377 -24.67 -6.30 -14.39
N MET A 378 -25.50 -5.86 -13.43
CA MET A 378 -25.41 -6.28 -12.03
C MET A 378 -26.81 -6.31 -11.37
N ARG A 379 -27.03 -7.27 -10.46
CA ARG A 379 -28.26 -7.34 -9.65
C ARG A 379 -28.14 -6.40 -8.44
N LEU A 380 -29.28 -5.84 -7.99
CA LEU A 380 -29.33 -4.89 -6.87
C LEU A 380 -28.65 -5.39 -5.59
N PHE A 381 -28.85 -6.66 -5.21
CA PHE A 381 -28.21 -7.21 -4.01
C PHE A 381 -26.67 -7.22 -4.11
N ASN A 382 -26.13 -7.47 -5.30
CA ASN A 382 -24.68 -7.44 -5.52
C ASN A 382 -24.14 -6.01 -5.40
N LEU A 383 -24.93 -5.00 -5.78
CA LEU A 383 -24.55 -3.59 -5.63
C LEU A 383 -24.35 -3.23 -4.15
N TYR A 384 -25.36 -3.52 -3.31
CA TYR A 384 -25.28 -3.28 -1.86
C TYR A 384 -24.18 -4.10 -1.19
N ALA A 385 -24.02 -5.36 -1.58
CA ALA A 385 -22.94 -6.19 -1.05
C ALA A 385 -21.56 -5.60 -1.40
N ASN A 386 -21.35 -5.17 -2.66
CA ASN A 386 -20.10 -4.55 -3.08
C ASN A 386 -19.83 -3.25 -2.32
N GLU A 387 -20.84 -2.40 -2.13
CA GLU A 387 -20.69 -1.16 -1.36
C GLU A 387 -20.33 -1.44 0.11
N PHE A 388 -21.00 -2.41 0.73
CA PHE A 388 -20.69 -2.87 2.09
C PHE A 388 -19.24 -3.38 2.20
N PHE A 389 -18.83 -4.27 1.30
CA PHE A 389 -17.45 -4.78 1.29
C PHE A 389 -16.44 -3.66 1.00
N GLY A 390 -16.74 -2.73 0.10
CA GLY A 390 -15.92 -1.54 -0.14
C GLY A 390 -15.68 -0.74 1.14
N PHE A 391 -16.75 -0.44 1.90
CA PHE A 391 -16.61 0.22 3.21
C PHE A 391 -15.73 -0.58 4.18
N VAL A 392 -15.97 -1.89 4.31
CA VAL A 392 -15.19 -2.76 5.21
C VAL A 392 -13.72 -2.79 4.80
N PHE A 393 -13.41 -2.98 3.51
CA PHE A 393 -12.03 -2.98 3.02
C PHE A 393 -11.37 -1.61 3.12
N SER A 394 -12.13 -0.53 2.95
CA SER A 394 -11.62 0.83 3.17
C SER A 394 -11.10 1.00 4.59
N TRP A 395 -11.88 0.55 5.58
CA TRP A 395 -11.47 0.56 6.97
C TRP A 395 -10.31 -0.38 7.23
N LEU A 396 -10.34 -1.62 6.73
CA LEU A 396 -9.31 -2.63 6.95
C LEU A 396 -7.95 -2.21 6.39
N LEU A 397 -7.92 -1.68 5.16
CA LEU A 397 -6.69 -1.32 4.46
C LEU A 397 -6.21 0.11 4.77
N GLY A 398 -7.12 0.97 5.25
CA GLY A 398 -6.83 2.36 5.61
C GLY A 398 -6.73 3.31 4.42
N GLN A 399 -7.30 2.93 3.28
CA GLN A 399 -7.39 3.72 2.04
C GLN A 399 -8.79 3.54 1.44
N SER A 400 -9.31 4.52 0.71
CA SER A 400 -10.68 4.46 0.16
C SER A 400 -10.78 3.46 -0.99
N ILE A 401 -11.71 2.52 -0.87
CA ILE A 401 -12.04 1.48 -1.87
C ILE A 401 -13.56 1.26 -1.85
N LYS A 402 -14.21 1.36 -3.00
CA LYS A 402 -15.63 1.10 -3.21
C LYS A 402 -15.85 -0.25 -3.88
N ASP A 403 -15.03 -0.63 -4.86
CA ASP A 403 -15.21 -1.85 -5.64
C ASP A 403 -13.97 -2.74 -5.62
N THR A 404 -13.94 -3.71 -4.71
CA THR A 404 -12.80 -4.64 -4.61
C THR A 404 -12.72 -5.60 -5.80
N LEU A 405 -13.83 -5.84 -6.51
CA LEU A 405 -14.01 -6.93 -7.46
C LEU A 405 -13.98 -6.49 -8.93
N CYS A 406 -13.60 -5.25 -9.21
CA CYS A 406 -13.38 -4.84 -10.59
C CYS A 406 -12.10 -5.48 -11.12
N GLY A 407 -12.21 -6.33 -12.15
CA GLY A 407 -11.07 -7.07 -12.68
C GLY A 407 -10.06 -6.21 -13.46
N THR A 408 -10.43 -4.98 -13.82
CA THR A 408 -9.52 -4.00 -14.46
C THR A 408 -8.78 -3.20 -13.40
N LYS A 409 -7.47 -3.41 -13.34
CA LYS A 409 -6.55 -2.79 -12.37
C LYS A 409 -5.28 -2.41 -13.10
N ALA A 410 -4.66 -1.31 -12.69
CA ALA A 410 -3.39 -0.86 -13.27
C ALA A 410 -2.39 -0.47 -12.18
N LEU A 411 -1.12 -0.72 -12.44
CA LEU A 411 -0.01 -0.36 -11.55
C LEU A 411 1.28 -0.24 -12.35
N THR A 412 2.28 0.44 -11.81
CA THR A 412 3.61 0.41 -12.42
C THR A 412 4.24 -0.97 -12.22
N LYS A 413 5.12 -1.37 -13.15
CA LYS A 413 5.90 -2.61 -13.02
C LYS A 413 6.70 -2.65 -11.72
N GLU A 414 7.22 -1.50 -11.32
CA GLU A 414 7.90 -1.34 -10.04
C GLU A 414 7.00 -1.61 -8.83
N SER A 415 5.79 -1.03 -8.81
CA SER A 415 4.79 -1.31 -7.77
C SER A 415 4.44 -2.80 -7.70
N TYR A 416 4.34 -3.46 -8.86
CA TYR A 416 4.08 -4.90 -8.92
C TYR A 416 5.21 -5.72 -8.27
N LEU A 417 6.47 -5.40 -8.54
CA LEU A 417 7.61 -6.10 -7.94
C LEU A 417 7.59 -6.01 -6.40
N ARG A 418 7.27 -4.83 -5.85
CA ARG A 418 7.10 -4.65 -4.40
C ARG A 418 5.93 -5.45 -3.82
N ILE A 419 4.82 -5.53 -4.55
CA ILE A 419 3.67 -6.35 -4.15
C ILE A 419 4.09 -7.83 -4.11
N LYS A 420 4.80 -8.29 -5.14
CA LYS A 420 5.27 -9.67 -5.30
C LYS A 420 6.13 -10.13 -4.11
N GLU A 421 7.00 -9.28 -3.59
CA GLU A 421 7.84 -9.56 -2.40
C GLU A 421 7.01 -9.86 -1.13
N THR A 422 5.87 -9.18 -0.97
CA THR A 422 4.99 -9.35 0.21
C THR A 422 3.87 -10.36 0.04
N ARG A 423 3.78 -11.02 -1.13
CA ARG A 423 2.67 -11.92 -1.46
C ARG A 423 2.51 -13.07 -0.46
N SER A 424 3.60 -13.67 -0.03
CA SER A 424 3.61 -14.78 0.93
C SER A 424 3.02 -14.42 2.30
N TYR A 425 3.00 -13.13 2.66
CA TYR A 425 2.44 -12.66 3.92
C TYR A 425 0.93 -12.93 4.04
N PHE A 426 0.21 -12.89 2.92
CA PHE A 426 -1.24 -13.11 2.89
C PHE A 426 -1.57 -14.58 2.66
N GLY A 427 -0.82 -15.29 1.83
CA GLY A 427 -1.09 -16.68 1.41
C GLY A 427 -1.67 -16.76 -0.02
N ASP A 428 -1.80 -17.96 -0.58
CA ASP A 428 -2.25 -18.18 -1.97
C ASP A 428 -3.65 -18.81 -1.99
N PHE A 429 -4.69 -18.01 -1.75
CA PHE A 429 -6.08 -18.47 -1.68
C PHE A 429 -7.07 -17.54 -2.40
N ASP A 430 -6.58 -16.54 -3.14
CA ASP A 430 -7.38 -15.69 -4.00
C ASP A 430 -7.25 -16.16 -5.47
N PRO A 431 -8.23 -16.92 -6.00
CA PRO A 431 -8.17 -17.42 -7.37
C PRO A 431 -8.31 -16.31 -8.44
N PHE A 432 -8.77 -15.11 -8.07
CA PHE A 432 -8.96 -14.00 -9.00
C PHE A 432 -7.77 -13.04 -9.03
N GLY A 433 -7.11 -12.86 -7.88
CA GLY A 433 -5.91 -12.04 -7.71
C GLY A 433 -6.20 -10.58 -7.34
N ASP A 434 -7.47 -10.20 -7.23
CA ASP A 434 -7.88 -8.84 -6.86
C ASP A 434 -7.39 -8.45 -5.46
N PHE A 435 -7.53 -9.35 -4.48
CA PHE A 435 -7.14 -9.13 -3.09
C PHE A 435 -5.64 -9.27 -2.89
N GLU A 436 -4.97 -10.13 -3.66
CA GLU A 436 -3.51 -10.17 -3.69
C GLU A 436 -2.93 -8.78 -4.01
N LEU A 437 -3.45 -8.15 -5.06
CA LEU A 437 -2.99 -6.82 -5.47
C LEU A 437 -3.41 -5.73 -4.47
N LEU A 438 -4.66 -5.73 -4.00
CA LEU A 438 -5.14 -4.73 -3.04
C LEU A 438 -4.42 -4.82 -1.69
N PHE A 439 -4.23 -6.04 -1.15
CA PHE A 439 -3.53 -6.25 0.11
C PHE A 439 -2.05 -5.94 -0.02
N GLY A 440 -1.41 -6.38 -1.10
CA GLY A 440 -0.02 -6.02 -1.40
C GLY A 440 0.18 -4.52 -1.48
N ALA A 441 -0.68 -3.82 -2.24
CA ALA A 441 -0.61 -2.38 -2.38
C ALA A 441 -0.77 -1.66 -1.03
N ALA A 442 -1.75 -2.08 -0.22
CA ALA A 442 -1.97 -1.51 1.11
C ALA A 442 -0.83 -1.80 2.09
N LYS A 443 -0.22 -3.00 2.03
CA LYS A 443 0.91 -3.40 2.89
C LYS A 443 2.18 -2.63 2.54
N GLN A 444 2.41 -2.37 1.25
CA GLN A 444 3.53 -1.58 0.75
C GLN A 444 3.30 -0.06 0.85
N ASN A 445 2.18 0.37 1.44
CA ASN A 445 1.73 1.76 1.49
C ASN A 445 1.75 2.42 0.09
N LEU A 446 1.35 1.70 -0.95
CA LEU A 446 1.11 2.27 -2.28
C LEU A 446 -0.18 3.08 -2.25
N LYS A 447 -0.20 4.22 -2.92
CA LYS A 447 -1.42 5.01 -3.07
C LYS A 447 -2.42 4.28 -3.97
N ILE A 448 -3.51 3.81 -3.36
CA ILE A 448 -4.64 3.20 -4.05
C ILE A 448 -5.61 4.32 -4.46
N VAL A 449 -5.95 4.36 -5.75
CA VAL A 449 -6.93 5.31 -6.29
C VAL A 449 -7.97 4.54 -7.08
N GLU A 450 -9.25 4.89 -6.91
CA GLU A 450 -10.30 4.31 -7.71
C GLU A 450 -10.64 5.17 -8.93
N LEU A 451 -10.76 4.50 -10.06
CA LEU A 451 -11.11 5.11 -11.33
C LEU A 451 -12.47 4.56 -11.80
N PRO A 452 -13.49 5.41 -11.91
CA PRO A 452 -14.79 5.00 -12.46
C PRO A 452 -14.66 4.43 -13.87
N VAL A 453 -15.23 3.24 -14.09
CA VAL A 453 -15.29 2.59 -15.41
C VAL A 453 -16.73 2.39 -15.83
N ARG A 454 -16.98 2.40 -17.14
CA ARG A 454 -18.31 2.07 -17.68
C ARG A 454 -18.45 0.55 -17.74
N TYR A 455 -19.33 -0.01 -16.93
CA TYR A 455 -19.52 -1.46 -16.87
C TYR A 455 -20.66 -1.90 -17.78
N ARG A 456 -20.29 -2.61 -18.86
CA ARG A 456 -21.21 -3.09 -19.90
C ARG A 456 -21.71 -4.50 -19.61
N ALA A 457 -22.88 -4.83 -20.12
CA ALA A 457 -23.35 -6.21 -20.15
C ALA A 457 -22.43 -7.05 -21.04
N ARG A 458 -22.11 -8.28 -20.60
CA ARG A 458 -21.30 -9.22 -21.37
C ARG A 458 -22.06 -9.66 -22.64
N THR A 459 -21.37 -9.66 -23.77
CA THR A 459 -21.93 -10.01 -25.08
C THR A 459 -21.72 -11.48 -25.46
N TYR A 460 -20.65 -12.11 -24.97
CA TYR A 460 -20.28 -13.50 -25.29
C TYR A 460 -19.67 -14.22 -24.09
N GLY A 461 -19.92 -15.52 -23.94
CA GLY A 461 -19.33 -16.39 -22.91
C GLY A 461 -20.12 -16.48 -21.59
N ASP A 462 -19.95 -17.60 -20.87
CA ASP A 462 -20.69 -17.90 -19.63
C ASP A 462 -20.16 -17.18 -18.39
N ILE A 463 -21.06 -16.77 -17.49
CA ILE A 463 -20.69 -16.22 -16.17
C ILE A 463 -19.97 -17.29 -15.35
N LYS A 464 -18.69 -17.04 -15.04
CA LYS A 464 -17.81 -17.96 -14.28
C LYS A 464 -17.93 -17.78 -12.76
N ILE A 465 -18.83 -16.91 -12.28
CA ILE A 465 -18.98 -16.52 -10.86
C ILE A 465 -20.03 -17.38 -10.13
N GLU A 466 -19.59 -18.13 -9.13
CA GLU A 466 -20.45 -18.85 -8.18
C GLU A 466 -20.77 -17.98 -6.95
N ARG A 467 -22.01 -17.52 -6.82
CA ARG A 467 -22.39 -16.44 -5.87
C ARG A 467 -22.09 -16.75 -4.41
N PHE A 468 -22.58 -17.88 -3.89
CA PHE A 468 -22.41 -18.22 -2.47
C PHE A 468 -20.94 -18.50 -2.14
N LYS A 469 -20.24 -19.21 -3.02
CA LYS A 469 -18.82 -19.51 -2.86
C LYS A 469 -17.97 -18.24 -2.87
N HIS A 470 -18.24 -17.31 -3.80
CA HIS A 470 -17.50 -16.05 -3.89
C HIS A 470 -17.90 -15.05 -2.79
N GLY A 471 -19.15 -15.09 -2.32
CA GLY A 471 -19.55 -14.36 -1.11
C GLY A 471 -18.81 -14.84 0.14
N LEU A 472 -18.66 -16.16 0.30
CA LEU A 472 -17.86 -16.73 1.39
C LEU A 472 -16.37 -16.37 1.25
N LEU A 473 -15.84 -16.37 0.03
CA LEU A 473 -14.47 -15.92 -0.25
C LEU A 473 -14.27 -14.47 0.19
N LEU A 474 -15.20 -13.55 -0.11
CA LEU A 474 -15.14 -12.16 0.35
C LEU A 474 -15.06 -12.06 1.88
N LEU A 475 -15.89 -12.81 2.59
CA LEU A 475 -15.86 -12.86 4.06
C LEU A 475 -14.52 -13.40 4.58
N GLN A 476 -13.99 -14.45 3.96
CA GLN A 476 -12.66 -14.98 4.29
C GLN A 476 -11.57 -13.92 4.06
N MET A 477 -11.64 -13.17 2.95
CA MET A 477 -10.70 -12.08 2.67
C MET A 477 -10.78 -10.97 3.71
N CYS A 478 -11.99 -10.62 4.18
CA CYS A 478 -12.17 -9.68 5.28
C CYS A 478 -11.50 -10.18 6.57
N LEU A 479 -11.64 -11.47 6.92
CA LEU A 479 -11.02 -12.06 8.11
C LEU A 479 -9.49 -12.08 8.02
N VAL A 480 -8.96 -12.42 6.85
CA VAL A 480 -7.51 -12.35 6.56
C VAL A 480 -7.03 -10.92 6.74
N ALA A 481 -7.68 -9.96 6.10
CA ALA A 481 -7.30 -8.55 6.20
C ALA A 481 -7.42 -8.02 7.63
N LEU A 482 -8.48 -8.37 8.37
CA LEU A 482 -8.63 -8.03 9.78
C LEU A 482 -7.46 -8.56 10.61
N ARG A 483 -7.14 -9.85 10.47
CA ARG A 483 -6.04 -10.48 11.18
C ARG A 483 -4.71 -9.82 10.84
N ARG A 484 -4.43 -9.58 9.56
CA ARG A 484 -3.12 -9.13 9.07
C ARG A 484 -2.88 -7.62 9.14
N PHE A 485 -3.93 -6.79 9.07
CA PHE A 485 -3.83 -5.32 9.08
C PHE A 485 -4.23 -4.68 10.42
N LYS A 486 -5.10 -5.32 11.21
CA LYS A 486 -5.65 -4.73 12.44
C LYS A 486 -5.18 -5.43 13.71
N LEU A 487 -5.14 -6.76 13.71
CA LEU A 487 -4.84 -7.56 14.91
C LEU A 487 -3.35 -7.90 15.07
N SER A 488 -2.66 -8.25 13.98
CA SER A 488 -1.25 -8.68 14.00
C SER A 488 -0.25 -7.53 14.16
N ASN A 489 -0.73 -6.28 14.09
CA ASN A 489 0.09 -5.05 14.12
C ASN A 489 -0.12 -4.32 15.43
#